data_AF-A0A845XPX6-F1
#
_entry.id   AF-A0A845XPX6-F1
#
_cell.length_a   1.000
_cell.length_b   1.000
_cell.length_c   1.000
_cell.angle_alpha   90.00
_cell.angle_beta   90.00
_cell.angle_gamma   90.00
#
_symmetry.space_group_name_H-M   'P 1'
#
loop_
_entity.id
_entity.type
_entity.pdbx_description
1 polymer ?
#
loop_
_entity_poly.entity_id
_entity_poly.type
_entity_poly.pdbx_seq_one_letter_code
_entity_poly.pdbx_strand_id
1 'polypeptide(L)'
;MKFWVTKIAKTLYLQMMKKYRFYLYVLITTLVITLIVGLSPTISQPILLEQKIQTLTGERWLQHVEEDLNPWWLMETAFGKPVGNFPSLRCDNGELLDLSQPCPIFKDLEDEDNWIKNYFNKKHIVAHSRQIYTYGVAYQLTGNPKFLSLAKSGLDWIRKYGFDRENGGVFTVFSEDNLTPLSSVSERNSQELAYALQGMAFYYYLTQDEEVL
;
A
#
# COMPACT_ATOMS: atom_id res chain seq x y z
N MET A 1 -73.12 22.74 61.53
CA MET A 1 -72.95 22.41 60.09
C MET A 1 -71.93 23.28 59.32
N LYS A 2 -71.48 24.45 59.84
CA LYS A 2 -70.39 25.25 59.23
C LYS A 2 -68.96 24.72 59.46
N PHE A 3 -68.77 23.80 60.42
CA PHE A 3 -67.45 23.30 60.83
C PHE A 3 -66.87 22.18 59.93
N TRP A 4 -67.73 21.45 59.20
CA TRP A 4 -67.29 20.30 58.39
C TRP A 4 -66.80 20.69 57.00
N VAL A 5 -67.43 21.70 56.39
CA VAL A 5 -67.07 22.22 55.06
C VAL A 5 -65.69 22.89 55.04
N THR A 6 -65.33 23.62 56.11
CA THR A 6 -64.04 24.31 56.22
C THR A 6 -62.86 23.34 56.42
N LYS A 7 -63.08 22.20 57.09
CA LYS A 7 -62.04 21.19 57.31
C LYS A 7 -61.67 20.46 56.02
N ILE A 8 -62.66 20.12 55.19
CA ILE A 8 -62.45 19.44 53.90
C ILE A 8 -61.76 20.38 52.90
N ALA A 9 -62.20 21.65 52.81
CA ALA A 9 -61.59 22.65 51.94
C ALA A 9 -60.11 22.91 52.29
N LYS A 10 -59.77 22.97 53.58
CA LYS A 10 -58.38 23.15 54.04
C LYS A 10 -57.50 21.94 53.72
N THR A 11 -58.02 20.72 53.85
CA THR A 11 -57.30 19.49 53.48
C THR A 11 -57.04 19.41 51.97
N LEU A 12 -58.04 19.72 51.15
CA LEU A 12 -57.89 19.75 49.68
C LEU A 12 -56.89 20.82 49.24
N TYR A 13 -56.95 22.02 49.81
CA TYR A 13 -56.00 23.10 49.54
C TYR A 13 -54.55 22.71 49.92
N LEU A 14 -54.36 22.08 51.09
CA LEU A 14 -53.04 21.61 51.52
C LEU A 14 -52.50 20.49 50.63
N GLN A 15 -53.35 19.57 50.16
CA GLN A 15 -52.94 18.53 49.20
C GLN A 15 -52.55 19.12 47.85
N MET A 16 -53.33 20.09 47.34
CA MET A 16 -53.02 20.78 46.08
C MET A 16 -51.71 21.57 46.16
N MET A 17 -51.48 22.28 47.26
CA MET A 17 -50.23 23.02 47.51
C MET A 17 -49.02 22.09 47.65
N LYS A 18 -49.16 20.90 48.25
CA LYS A 18 -48.10 19.89 48.29
C LYS A 18 -47.74 19.38 46.89
N LYS A 19 -48.76 19.10 46.07
CA LYS A 19 -48.57 18.66 44.67
C LYS A 19 -47.88 19.74 43.83
N TYR A 20 -48.29 21.01 43.98
CA TYR A 20 -47.67 22.14 43.31
C TYR A 20 -46.20 22.34 43.72
N ARG A 21 -45.90 22.26 45.03
CA ARG A 21 -44.52 22.35 45.53
C ARG A 21 -43.64 21.19 45.03
N PHE A 22 -44.20 19.99 44.89
CA PHE A 22 -43.49 18.85 44.31
C PHE A 22 -43.15 19.09 42.83
N TYR A 23 -44.11 19.51 42.00
CA TYR A 23 -43.85 19.81 40.59
C TYR A 23 -42.88 20.97 40.41
N LEU A 24 -42.99 22.03 41.23
CA LEU A 24 -42.05 23.14 41.20
C LEU A 24 -40.63 22.68 41.59
N TYR A 25 -40.50 21.79 42.57
CA TYR A 25 -39.20 21.23 42.95
C TYR A 25 -38.60 20.39 41.82
N VAL A 26 -39.39 19.54 41.15
CA VAL A 26 -38.94 18.74 39.99
C VAL A 26 -38.54 19.62 38.80
N LEU A 27 -39.29 20.70 38.53
CA LEU A 27 -38.93 21.66 37.49
C LEU A 27 -37.62 22.40 37.80
N ILE A 28 -37.44 22.83 39.06
CA ILE A 28 -36.20 23.53 39.46
C ILE A 28 -35.01 22.57 39.42
N THR A 29 -35.14 21.33 39.89
CA THR A 29 -34.03 20.36 39.87
C THR A 29 -33.65 19.95 38.46
N THR A 30 -34.63 19.79 37.55
CA THR A 30 -34.34 19.49 36.13
C THR A 30 -33.67 20.68 35.42
N LEU A 31 -34.07 21.92 35.71
CA LEU A 31 -33.41 23.13 35.21
C LEU A 31 -31.97 23.28 35.75
N VAL A 32 -31.74 22.99 37.03
CA VAL A 32 -30.41 23.07 37.63
C VAL A 32 -29.47 21.99 37.08
N ILE A 33 -29.95 20.75 36.89
CA ILE A 33 -29.15 19.66 36.29
C ILE A 33 -28.77 20.00 34.85
N THR A 34 -29.71 20.52 34.05
CA THR A 34 -29.42 20.92 32.66
C THR A 34 -28.45 22.09 32.56
N LEU A 35 -28.48 23.05 33.51
CA LEU A 35 -27.49 24.12 33.62
C LEU A 35 -26.10 23.60 34.02
N ILE A 36 -26.00 22.66 34.96
CA ILE A 36 -24.71 22.10 35.42
C ILE A 36 -24.05 21.29 34.30
N VAL A 37 -24.82 20.48 33.56
CA VAL A 37 -24.28 19.69 32.44
C VAL A 37 -23.96 20.58 31.23
N GLY A 38 -24.72 21.65 31.01
CA GLY A 38 -24.49 22.60 29.91
C GLY A 38 -23.28 23.53 30.08
N LEU A 39 -22.70 23.64 31.29
CA LEU A 39 -21.61 24.56 31.61
C LEU A 39 -20.21 23.93 31.59
N SER A 40 -20.08 22.66 31.21
CA SER A 40 -18.77 22.02 31.04
C SER A 40 -18.47 21.76 29.56
N PRO A 41 -17.95 22.73 28.79
CA PRO A 41 -17.31 22.41 27.55
C PRO A 41 -15.90 21.91 27.87
N THR A 42 -15.77 20.72 28.48
CA THR A 42 -14.54 19.96 28.29
C THR A 42 -14.63 19.30 26.93
N ILE A 43 -14.62 20.15 25.90
CA ILE A 43 -14.17 19.73 24.57
C ILE A 43 -12.69 19.42 24.79
N SER A 44 -12.39 18.17 25.15
CA SER A 44 -11.09 17.62 24.83
C SER A 44 -11.03 17.63 23.32
N GLN A 45 -10.53 18.73 22.75
CA GLN A 45 -10.14 18.70 21.35
C GLN A 45 -9.16 17.53 21.25
N PRO A 46 -9.39 16.54 20.37
CA PRO A 46 -8.32 15.61 20.08
C PRO A 46 -7.12 16.48 19.70
N ILE A 47 -5.98 16.26 20.37
CA ILE A 47 -4.71 16.81 19.89
C ILE A 47 -4.57 16.22 18.50
N LEU A 48 -4.97 17.00 17.49
CA LEU A 48 -4.60 16.72 16.13
C LEU A 48 -3.09 16.93 16.16
N LEU A 49 -2.36 15.83 16.31
CA LEU A 49 -0.94 15.84 16.03
C LEU A 49 -0.88 16.27 14.57
N GLU A 50 -0.61 17.55 14.35
CA GLU A 50 -0.30 18.07 13.04
C GLU A 50 1.02 17.41 12.69
N GLN A 51 0.94 16.19 12.17
CA GLN A 51 2.05 15.52 11.54
C GLN A 51 2.42 16.48 10.44
N LYS A 52 3.45 17.29 10.70
CA LYS A 52 4.04 18.20 9.74
C LYS A 52 4.50 17.29 8.62
N ILE A 53 3.63 17.03 7.65
CA ILE A 53 3.98 16.36 6.42
C ILE A 53 5.03 17.29 5.85
N GLN A 54 6.28 16.94 6.08
CA GLN A 54 7.40 17.68 5.56
C GLN A 54 7.14 17.79 4.08
N THR A 55 7.00 19.02 3.60
CA THR A 55 6.49 19.31 2.26
C THR A 55 7.28 18.46 1.27
N LEU A 56 6.60 17.56 0.56
CA LEU A 56 7.23 16.69 -0.42
C LEU A 56 7.73 17.58 -1.56
N THR A 57 9.02 17.92 -1.58
CA THR A 57 9.66 18.66 -2.68
C THR A 57 10.28 17.70 -3.68
N GLY A 58 10.56 18.19 -4.90
CA GLY A 58 11.27 17.40 -5.91
C GLY A 58 12.65 16.95 -5.42
N GLU A 59 13.37 17.83 -4.71
CA GLU A 59 14.67 17.54 -4.12
C GLU A 59 14.60 16.42 -3.08
N ARG A 60 13.55 16.40 -2.24
CA ARG A 60 13.37 15.32 -1.26
C ARG A 60 13.13 13.97 -1.93
N TRP A 61 12.40 13.96 -3.06
CA TRP A 61 12.20 12.76 -3.87
C TRP A 61 13.50 12.28 -4.53
N LEU A 62 14.29 13.19 -5.08
CA LEU A 62 15.60 12.85 -5.65
C LEU A 62 16.54 12.29 -4.57
N GLN A 63 16.58 12.92 -3.40
CA GLN A 63 17.33 12.42 -2.25
C GLN A 63 16.86 11.02 -1.84
N HIS A 64 15.55 10.76 -1.80
CA HIS A 64 15.03 9.42 -1.49
C HIS A 64 15.47 8.37 -2.52
N VAL A 65 15.43 8.70 -3.81
CA VAL A 65 15.94 7.80 -4.86
C VAL A 65 17.43 7.53 -4.63
N GLU A 66 18.23 8.57 -4.40
CA GLU A 66 19.69 8.47 -4.29
C GLU A 66 20.19 7.78 -3.01
N GLU A 67 19.60 8.12 -1.87
CA GLU A 67 20.08 7.66 -0.55
C GLU A 67 19.40 6.38 -0.09
N ASP A 68 18.13 6.15 -0.48
CA ASP A 68 17.35 5.03 0.05
C ASP A 68 17.14 3.91 -0.99
N LEU A 69 16.82 4.24 -2.25
CA LEU A 69 16.47 3.24 -3.27
C LEU A 69 17.70 2.73 -4.06
N ASN A 70 18.58 3.64 -4.47
CA ASN A 70 19.75 3.31 -5.28
C ASN A 70 20.67 2.27 -4.63
N PRO A 71 20.95 2.32 -3.30
CA PRO A 71 21.79 1.31 -2.67
C PRO A 71 21.30 -0.13 -2.86
N TRP A 72 19.98 -0.33 -3.03
CA TRP A 72 19.40 -1.66 -3.23
C TRP A 72 19.21 -2.03 -4.71
N TRP A 73 18.78 -1.07 -5.55
CA TRP A 73 18.51 -1.30 -6.98
C TRP A 73 19.77 -1.26 -7.87
N LEU A 74 20.88 -0.72 -7.37
CA LEU A 74 22.18 -0.71 -8.05
C LEU A 74 23.16 -1.79 -7.57
N MET A 75 22.71 -2.70 -6.72
CA MET A 75 23.49 -3.90 -6.38
C MET A 75 23.64 -4.79 -7.61
N GLU A 76 24.79 -5.45 -7.76
CA GLU A 76 25.05 -6.36 -8.88
C GLU A 76 24.03 -7.51 -8.96
N THR A 77 23.55 -7.97 -7.80
CA THR A 77 22.49 -8.98 -7.72
C THR A 77 21.18 -8.52 -8.34
N ALA A 78 20.90 -7.21 -8.38
CA ALA A 78 19.70 -6.66 -9.03
C ALA A 78 19.76 -6.83 -10.55
N PHE A 79 20.96 -6.78 -11.13
CA PHE A 79 21.14 -6.75 -12.58
C PHE A 79 20.95 -8.11 -13.23
N GLY A 80 21.04 -9.18 -12.43
CA GLY A 80 20.92 -10.54 -12.91
C GLY A 80 22.16 -11.03 -13.65
N LYS A 81 22.13 -12.31 -14.05
CA LYS A 81 23.20 -12.95 -14.83
C LYS A 81 22.60 -13.67 -16.05
N PRO A 82 22.95 -13.29 -17.30
CA PRO A 82 23.69 -12.07 -17.65
C PRO A 82 22.92 -10.80 -17.25
N VAL A 83 23.58 -9.63 -17.29
CA VAL A 83 22.93 -8.34 -17.00
C VAL A 83 21.68 -8.18 -17.86
N GLY A 84 20.56 -7.81 -17.23
CA GLY A 84 19.24 -7.78 -17.83
C GLY A 84 18.36 -8.96 -17.44
N ASN A 85 18.92 -10.09 -16.98
CA ASN A 85 18.17 -11.24 -16.48
C ASN A 85 17.73 -11.05 -15.02
N PHE A 86 16.91 -10.06 -14.75
CA PHE A 86 16.59 -9.64 -13.38
C PHE A 86 15.97 -10.77 -12.53
N PRO A 87 16.40 -10.95 -11.28
CA PRO A 87 15.80 -11.94 -10.38
C PRO A 87 14.42 -11.46 -9.92
N SER A 88 13.47 -12.39 -9.77
CA SER A 88 12.14 -12.05 -9.23
C SER A 88 12.11 -11.95 -7.71
N LEU A 89 13.05 -12.62 -7.02
CA LEU A 89 13.18 -12.61 -5.57
C LEU A 89 14.63 -12.29 -5.19
N ARG A 90 14.77 -11.44 -4.17
CA ARG A 90 16.02 -11.15 -3.48
C ARG A 90 15.73 -10.99 -2.00
N CYS A 91 16.72 -11.29 -1.17
CA CYS A 91 16.65 -11.10 0.27
C CYS A 91 16.62 -9.61 0.63
N ASP A 92 16.26 -9.28 1.87
CA ASP A 92 16.21 -7.89 2.36
C ASP A 92 17.56 -7.18 2.26
N ASN A 93 18.66 -7.94 2.44
CA ASN A 93 20.02 -7.47 2.25
C ASN A 93 20.45 -7.38 0.77
N GLY A 94 19.56 -7.72 -0.16
CA GLY A 94 19.78 -7.70 -1.61
C GLY A 94 20.50 -8.92 -2.18
N GLU A 95 20.84 -9.93 -1.38
CA GLU A 95 21.41 -11.18 -1.88
C GLU A 95 20.39 -11.99 -2.70
N LEU A 96 20.88 -12.85 -3.59
CA LEU A 96 20.03 -13.80 -4.30
C LEU A 96 19.54 -14.87 -3.32
N LEU A 97 18.31 -15.35 -3.51
CA LEU A 97 17.74 -16.42 -2.69
C LEU A 97 18.50 -17.73 -2.92
N ASP A 98 19.18 -18.22 -1.87
CA ASP A 98 19.71 -19.58 -1.82
C ASP A 98 18.63 -20.54 -1.30
N LEU A 99 18.21 -21.50 -2.13
CA LEU A 99 17.17 -22.45 -1.77
C LEU A 99 17.62 -23.50 -0.74
N SER A 100 18.93 -23.75 -0.63
CA SER A 100 19.49 -24.67 0.36
C SER A 100 19.58 -24.03 1.75
N GLN A 101 19.73 -22.70 1.79
CA GLN A 101 19.77 -21.92 3.02
C GLN A 101 19.06 -20.56 2.82
N PRO A 102 17.71 -20.53 2.81
CA PRO A 102 16.97 -19.29 2.61
C PRO A 102 17.29 -18.25 3.69
N CYS A 103 17.35 -16.98 3.30
CA CYS A 103 17.49 -15.86 4.24
C CYS A 103 16.26 -15.71 5.15
N PRO A 104 16.36 -15.04 6.31
CA PRO A 104 15.32 -15.05 7.35
C PRO A 104 13.91 -14.73 6.83
N ILE A 105 13.77 -13.72 5.96
CA ILE A 105 12.48 -13.31 5.38
C ILE A 105 11.78 -14.43 4.59
N PHE A 106 12.52 -15.38 4.02
CA PHE A 106 11.98 -16.51 3.26
C PHE A 106 12.03 -17.83 4.01
N LYS A 107 12.85 -17.92 5.07
CA LYS A 107 12.98 -19.09 5.93
C LYS A 107 11.85 -19.16 6.95
N ASP A 108 11.58 -18.03 7.60
CA ASP A 108 10.70 -17.93 8.76
C ASP A 108 9.33 -17.33 8.35
N LEU A 109 8.81 -17.76 7.20
CA LEU A 109 7.50 -17.34 6.69
C LEU A 109 6.38 -17.85 7.61
N GLU A 110 5.43 -16.97 7.92
CA GLU A 110 4.20 -17.35 8.61
C GLU A 110 3.34 -18.28 7.75
N ASP A 111 2.42 -19.02 8.38
CA ASP A 111 1.59 -20.00 7.66
C ASP A 111 0.76 -19.38 6.55
N GLU A 112 0.29 -18.15 6.75
CA GLU A 112 -0.46 -17.38 5.75
C GLU A 112 0.40 -16.90 4.57
N ASP A 113 1.73 -16.88 4.69
CA ASP A 113 2.67 -16.45 3.66
C ASP A 113 3.40 -17.61 2.98
N ASN A 114 3.11 -18.85 3.35
CA ASN A 114 3.71 -20.04 2.73
C ASN A 114 3.49 -20.11 1.21
N TRP A 115 2.47 -19.43 0.67
CA TRP A 115 2.24 -19.32 -0.77
C TRP A 115 3.40 -18.68 -1.53
N ILE A 116 4.23 -17.85 -0.87
CA ILE A 116 5.42 -17.22 -1.46
C ILE A 116 6.43 -18.29 -1.91
N LYS A 117 6.49 -19.44 -1.23
CA LYS A 117 7.36 -20.56 -1.62
C LYS A 117 7.04 -21.08 -3.03
N ASN A 118 5.83 -20.86 -3.53
CA ASN A 118 5.48 -21.21 -4.91
C ASN A 118 6.20 -20.37 -5.96
N TYR A 119 6.80 -19.25 -5.57
CA TYR A 119 7.60 -18.35 -6.42
C TYR A 119 9.10 -18.68 -6.34
N PHE A 120 9.50 -19.61 -5.47
CA PHE A 120 10.90 -20.03 -5.38
C PHE A 120 11.30 -20.72 -6.69
N ASN A 121 12.53 -20.44 -7.12
CA ASN A 121 13.09 -20.92 -8.39
C ASN A 121 12.26 -20.54 -9.64
N LYS A 122 11.46 -19.48 -9.55
CA LYS A 122 10.65 -18.99 -10.67
C LYS A 122 10.96 -17.53 -10.97
N LYS A 123 10.91 -17.23 -12.26
CA LYS A 123 10.96 -15.88 -12.80
C LYS A 123 9.57 -15.46 -13.25
N HIS A 124 9.17 -14.24 -12.90
CA HIS A 124 7.89 -13.66 -13.26
C HIS A 124 8.09 -12.46 -14.18
N ILE A 125 7.41 -12.47 -15.32
CA ILE A 125 7.54 -11.40 -16.33
C ILE A 125 7.11 -10.03 -15.78
N VAL A 126 6.13 -10.03 -14.86
CA VAL A 126 5.63 -8.81 -14.21
C VAL A 126 6.72 -8.16 -13.35
N ALA A 127 7.43 -8.94 -12.54
CA ALA A 127 8.51 -8.43 -11.70
C ALA A 127 9.65 -7.88 -12.58
N HIS A 128 10.01 -8.62 -13.62
CA HIS A 128 11.03 -8.21 -14.59
C HIS A 128 10.69 -6.90 -15.30
N SER A 129 9.47 -6.79 -15.85
CA SER A 129 9.00 -5.58 -16.53
C SER A 129 8.89 -4.38 -15.58
N ARG A 130 8.43 -4.61 -14.34
CA ARG A 130 8.41 -3.54 -13.32
C ARG A 130 9.80 -3.05 -12.99
N GLN A 131 10.82 -3.90 -12.98
CA GLN A 131 12.19 -3.44 -12.77
C GLN A 131 12.71 -2.62 -13.96
N ILE A 132 12.36 -2.96 -15.21
CA ILE A 132 12.64 -2.10 -16.38
C ILE A 132 11.99 -0.72 -16.19
N TYR A 133 10.71 -0.70 -15.80
CA TYR A 133 9.98 0.54 -15.52
C TYR A 133 10.66 1.36 -14.41
N THR A 134 11.02 0.72 -13.29
CA THR A 134 11.73 1.37 -12.17
C THR A 134 13.03 2.01 -12.62
N TYR A 135 13.84 1.31 -13.42
CA TYR A 135 15.05 1.89 -13.98
C TYR A 135 14.76 3.04 -14.95
N GLY A 136 13.72 2.93 -15.79
CA GLY A 136 13.28 4.05 -16.61
C GLY A 136 12.91 5.28 -15.78
N VAL A 137 12.13 5.10 -14.71
CA VAL A 137 11.71 6.20 -13.82
C VAL A 137 12.93 6.82 -13.12
N ALA A 138 13.85 5.99 -12.64
CA ALA A 138 15.08 6.48 -12.02
C ALA A 138 15.92 7.30 -13.00
N TYR A 139 16.01 6.89 -14.28
CA TYR A 139 16.62 7.70 -15.32
C TYR A 139 15.87 9.02 -15.55
N GLN A 140 14.55 8.98 -15.66
CA GLN A 140 13.73 10.19 -15.89
C GLN A 140 13.90 11.21 -14.75
N LEU A 141 14.02 10.75 -13.52
CA LEU A 141 14.19 11.62 -12.34
C LEU A 141 15.62 12.18 -12.24
N THR A 142 16.63 11.35 -12.47
CA THR A 142 18.03 11.70 -12.13
C THR A 142 18.89 12.07 -13.34
N GLY A 143 18.50 11.69 -14.54
CA GLY A 143 19.33 11.75 -15.75
C GLY A 143 20.52 10.77 -15.76
N ASN A 144 20.65 9.88 -14.77
CA ASN A 144 21.79 8.97 -14.68
C ASN A 144 21.73 7.87 -15.77
N PRO A 145 22.67 7.84 -16.74
CA PRO A 145 22.60 6.93 -17.89
C PRO A 145 22.73 5.45 -17.52
N LYS A 146 23.26 5.12 -16.33
CA LYS A 146 23.34 3.73 -15.85
C LYS A 146 21.96 3.10 -15.77
N PHE A 147 20.95 3.84 -15.31
CA PHE A 147 19.59 3.32 -15.22
C PHE A 147 18.98 3.03 -16.59
N LEU A 148 19.17 3.92 -17.57
CA LEU A 148 18.68 3.69 -18.93
C LEU A 148 19.34 2.46 -19.57
N SER A 149 20.65 2.27 -19.35
CA SER A 149 21.38 1.07 -19.81
C SER A 149 20.85 -0.21 -19.16
N LEU A 150 20.48 -0.18 -17.88
CA LEU A 150 19.88 -1.32 -17.19
C LEU A 150 18.46 -1.61 -17.72
N ALA A 151 17.64 -0.57 -17.90
CA ALA A 151 16.32 -0.70 -18.51
C ALA A 151 16.39 -1.35 -19.90
N LYS A 152 17.34 -0.89 -20.74
CA LYS A 152 17.62 -1.51 -22.05
C LYS A 152 17.99 -2.99 -21.91
N SER A 153 18.90 -3.33 -21.00
CA SER A 153 19.34 -4.72 -20.81
C SER A 153 18.18 -5.64 -20.41
N GLY A 154 17.29 -5.16 -19.55
CA GLY A 154 16.07 -5.89 -19.17
C GLY A 154 15.08 -6.04 -20.32
N LEU A 155 14.90 -5.01 -21.13
CA LEU A 155 14.07 -5.04 -22.34
C LEU A 155 14.62 -6.05 -23.36
N ASP A 156 15.92 -6.04 -23.61
CA ASP A 156 16.58 -6.97 -24.52
C ASP A 156 16.38 -8.43 -24.06
N TRP A 157 16.35 -8.66 -22.74
CA TRP A 157 15.99 -9.96 -22.17
C TRP A 157 14.54 -10.36 -22.52
N ILE A 158 13.56 -9.46 -22.36
CA ILE A 158 12.15 -9.74 -22.73
C ILE A 158 12.03 -10.02 -24.24
N ARG A 159 12.69 -9.23 -25.09
CA ARG A 159 12.67 -9.44 -26.56
C ARG A 159 13.23 -10.81 -26.96
N LYS A 160 14.25 -11.27 -26.22
CA LYS A 160 14.92 -12.54 -26.47
C LYS A 160 14.17 -13.76 -25.95
N TYR A 161 13.66 -13.69 -24.72
CA TYR A 161 13.10 -14.87 -24.02
C TYR A 161 11.61 -14.74 -23.67
N GLY A 162 11.11 -13.51 -23.53
CA GLY A 162 9.78 -13.21 -23.00
C GLY A 162 8.63 -13.55 -23.94
N PHE A 163 8.79 -13.28 -25.24
CA PHE A 163 7.73 -13.43 -26.22
C PHE A 163 7.50 -14.88 -26.63
N ASP A 164 6.24 -15.31 -26.59
CA ASP A 164 5.80 -16.54 -27.23
C ASP A 164 5.56 -16.25 -28.71
N ARG A 165 6.55 -16.58 -29.54
CA ARG A 165 6.50 -16.34 -31.00
C ARG A 165 5.60 -17.32 -31.74
N GLU A 166 5.17 -18.41 -31.10
CA GLU A 166 4.30 -19.41 -31.69
C GLU A 166 2.83 -19.05 -31.51
N ASN A 167 2.43 -18.70 -30.29
CA ASN A 167 1.02 -18.41 -29.95
C ASN A 167 0.72 -16.91 -29.77
N GLY A 168 1.75 -16.06 -29.80
CA GLY A 168 1.63 -14.64 -29.50
C GLY A 168 1.57 -14.31 -28.00
N GLY A 169 1.80 -13.05 -27.68
CA GLY A 169 1.90 -12.57 -26.30
C GLY A 169 3.24 -12.92 -25.65
N VAL A 170 3.25 -13.01 -24.31
CA VAL A 170 4.45 -13.35 -23.53
C VAL A 170 4.18 -14.55 -22.62
N PHE A 171 5.23 -15.28 -22.29
CA PHE A 171 5.20 -16.20 -21.17
C PHE A 171 5.18 -15.40 -19.86
N THR A 172 4.39 -15.83 -18.88
CA THR A 172 4.23 -15.10 -17.62
C THR A 172 5.18 -15.60 -16.53
N VAL A 173 5.55 -16.89 -16.60
CA VAL A 173 6.42 -17.55 -15.62
C VAL A 173 7.47 -18.41 -16.32
N PHE A 174 8.71 -18.39 -15.82
CA PHE A 174 9.84 -19.21 -16.29
C PHE A 174 10.51 -19.91 -15.11
N SER A 175 11.19 -21.02 -15.37
CA SER A 175 12.17 -21.58 -14.42
C SER A 175 13.39 -20.66 -14.32
N GLU A 176 13.85 -20.37 -13.11
CA GLU A 176 15.04 -19.53 -12.90
C GLU A 176 16.33 -20.25 -13.36
N ASP A 177 16.39 -21.59 -13.25
CA ASP A 177 17.57 -22.41 -13.60
C ASP A 177 17.92 -22.38 -15.09
N ASN A 178 16.90 -22.51 -15.95
CA ASN A 178 17.11 -22.75 -17.38
C ASN A 178 16.23 -21.90 -18.31
N LEU A 179 15.45 -20.97 -17.75
CA LEU A 179 14.54 -20.09 -18.49
C LEU A 179 13.46 -20.82 -19.31
N THR A 180 13.16 -22.09 -18.99
CA THR A 180 12.05 -22.80 -19.63
C THR A 180 10.73 -22.14 -19.23
N PRO A 181 9.86 -21.78 -20.17
CA PRO A 181 8.53 -21.28 -19.86
C PRO A 181 7.72 -22.32 -19.07
N LEU A 182 7.09 -21.89 -17.99
CA LEU A 182 6.25 -22.74 -17.13
C LEU A 182 4.76 -22.46 -17.31
N SER A 183 4.40 -21.28 -17.85
CA SER A 183 3.01 -20.86 -18.08
C SER A 183 2.49 -21.31 -19.45
N SER A 184 1.33 -21.97 -19.46
CA SER A 184 0.56 -22.28 -20.68
C SER A 184 -0.20 -21.06 -21.21
N VAL A 185 -0.68 -21.14 -22.46
CA VAL A 185 -1.50 -20.07 -23.07
C VAL A 185 -2.78 -19.81 -22.26
N SER A 186 -3.43 -20.86 -21.75
CA SER A 186 -4.68 -20.78 -20.99
C SER A 186 -4.53 -20.15 -19.60
N GLU A 187 -3.32 -20.10 -19.04
CA GLU A 187 -3.05 -19.49 -17.74
C GLU A 187 -2.76 -17.98 -17.85
N ARG A 188 -2.53 -17.47 -19.06
CA ARG A 188 -2.25 -16.05 -19.29
C ARG A 188 -3.50 -15.23 -19.03
N ASN A 189 -3.36 -14.17 -18.24
CA ASN A 189 -4.42 -13.20 -18.02
C ASN A 189 -4.02 -11.81 -18.55
N SER A 190 -5.03 -10.97 -18.79
CA SER A 190 -4.83 -9.62 -19.35
C SER A 190 -3.97 -8.72 -18.46
N GLN A 191 -4.01 -8.91 -17.15
CA GLN A 191 -3.22 -8.12 -16.21
C GLN A 191 -1.73 -8.37 -16.41
N GLU A 192 -1.28 -9.64 -16.40
CA GLU A 192 0.13 -9.97 -16.57
C GLU A 192 0.66 -9.57 -17.95
N LEU A 193 -0.14 -9.75 -19.00
CA LEU A 193 0.21 -9.31 -20.35
C LEU A 193 0.37 -7.78 -20.44
N ALA A 194 -0.53 -7.02 -19.80
CA ALA A 194 -0.41 -5.57 -19.74
C ALA A 194 0.84 -5.13 -18.96
N TYR A 195 1.12 -5.77 -17.81
CA TYR A 195 2.32 -5.47 -17.04
C TYR A 195 3.61 -5.83 -17.77
N ALA A 196 3.63 -6.90 -18.56
CA ALA A 196 4.79 -7.25 -19.37
C ALA A 196 5.17 -6.14 -20.37
N LEU A 197 4.17 -5.40 -20.87
CA LEU A 197 4.39 -4.26 -21.77
C LEU A 197 4.77 -2.96 -21.03
N GLN A 198 4.52 -2.85 -19.72
CA GLN A 198 4.74 -1.62 -18.96
C GLN A 198 6.16 -1.07 -19.09
N GLY A 199 7.18 -1.90 -18.81
CA GLY A 199 8.58 -1.50 -18.91
C GLY A 199 8.99 -1.18 -20.34
N MET A 200 8.49 -1.94 -21.32
CA MET A 200 8.78 -1.72 -22.74
C MET A 200 8.22 -0.37 -23.21
N ALA A 201 6.94 -0.10 -22.93
CA ALA A 201 6.27 1.14 -23.28
C ALA A 201 6.95 2.35 -22.64
N PHE A 202 7.40 2.22 -21.38
CA PHE A 202 8.09 3.30 -20.71
C PHE A 202 9.50 3.53 -21.26
N TYR A 203 10.22 2.47 -21.62
CA TYR A 203 11.50 2.61 -22.31
C TYR A 203 11.34 3.31 -23.66
N TYR A 204 10.32 2.92 -24.45
CA TYR A 204 9.97 3.62 -25.69
C TYR A 204 9.66 5.09 -25.44
N TYR A 205 8.85 5.43 -24.43
CA TYR A 205 8.54 6.81 -24.06
C TYR A 205 9.82 7.65 -23.85
N LEU A 206 10.83 7.10 -23.17
CA LEU A 206 12.08 7.80 -22.88
C LEU A 206 13.04 7.94 -24.08
N THR A 207 12.96 7.02 -25.04
CA THR A 207 14.01 6.86 -26.07
C THR A 207 13.53 7.08 -27.50
N GLN A 208 12.23 6.90 -27.75
CA GLN A 208 11.64 6.78 -29.09
C GLN A 208 12.35 5.70 -29.94
N ASP A 209 12.83 4.62 -29.29
CA ASP A 209 13.45 3.49 -29.97
C ASP A 209 12.38 2.70 -30.76
N GLU A 210 12.31 2.95 -32.06
CA GLU A 210 11.36 2.32 -32.99
C GLU A 210 11.44 0.78 -33.01
N GLU A 211 12.53 0.18 -32.54
CA GLU A 211 12.63 -1.28 -32.44
C GLU A 211 11.74 -1.90 -31.34
N VAL A 212 11.16 -1.05 -30.47
CA VAL A 212 10.28 -1.46 -29.36
C VAL A 212 8.80 -1.49 -29.76
N LEU A 213 8.42 -0.76 -30.81
CA LEU A 213 7.07 -0.78 -31.40
C LEU A 213 6.78 -2.11 -32.10
#